data_AF-A0A926AZM1-F1
#
_entry.id   AF-A0A926AZM1-F1
#
_cell.length_a   1.000
_cell.length_b   1.000
_cell.length_c   1.000
_cell.angle_alpha   90.00
_cell.angle_beta   90.00
_cell.angle_gamma   90.00
#
_symmetry.space_group_name_H-M   'P 1'
#
loop_
_entity.id
_entity.type
_entity.pdbx_description
1 polymer ?
#
loop_
_entity_poly.entity_id
_entity_poly.type
_entity_poly.pdbx_seq_one_letter_code
_entity_poly.pdbx_strand_id
1 'polypeptide(L)'
;MTTFTANADYEEKDTDPIRLESGDEVTTGHHDHAWPGWVWATDIHGNDGYVPQEILAALENGHFIAKASFDPTVLTIKRGDRIHSIRQIHGWHWCRNARAEEGWVAGYLLRPA
;
A
#
# COMPACT_ATOMS: atom_id res chain seq x y z
N MET A 1 -16.15 -8.60 7.13
CA MET A 1 -15.14 -8.91 6.11
C MET A 1 -15.84 -9.02 4.78
N THR A 2 -15.50 -8.14 3.83
CA THR A 2 -16.12 -8.15 2.50
C THR A 2 -15.32 -9.09 1.60
N THR A 3 -16.01 -9.93 0.84
CA THR A 3 -15.37 -10.88 -0.09
C THR A 3 -15.45 -10.35 -1.51
N PHE A 4 -14.35 -10.46 -2.24
CA PHE A 4 -14.24 -10.06 -3.64
C PHE A 4 -13.72 -11.19 -4.50
N THR A 5 -13.93 -11.06 -5.80
CA THR A 5 -13.26 -11.88 -6.82
C THR A 5 -12.26 -11.02 -7.59
N ALA A 6 -11.04 -11.48 -7.78
CA ALA A 6 -10.05 -10.83 -8.63
C ALA A 6 -10.51 -10.84 -10.10
N ASN A 7 -10.46 -9.71 -10.78
CA ASN A 7 -10.88 -9.57 -12.18
C ASN A 7 -9.71 -9.64 -13.19
N ALA A 8 -8.47 -9.68 -12.70
CA ALA A 8 -7.25 -9.80 -13.49
C ALA A 8 -6.14 -10.47 -12.68
N ASP A 9 -5.06 -10.83 -13.37
CA ASP A 9 -3.81 -11.26 -12.75
C ASP A 9 -3.00 -10.02 -12.34
N TYR A 10 -2.38 -10.06 -11.16
CA TYR A 10 -1.45 -9.03 -10.71
C TYR A 10 -0.37 -9.62 -9.82
N GLU A 11 0.86 -9.14 -10.01
CA GLU A 11 2.05 -9.50 -9.25
C GLU A 11 2.95 -8.27 -9.23
N GLU A 12 3.37 -7.86 -8.03
CA GLU A 12 4.35 -6.79 -7.89
C GLU A 12 5.75 -7.30 -8.23
N LYS A 13 6.53 -6.47 -8.92
CA LYS A 13 7.90 -6.80 -9.34
C LYS A 13 8.95 -6.00 -8.61
N ASP A 14 8.53 -4.98 -7.88
CA ASP A 14 9.43 -4.24 -7.00
C ASP A 14 9.96 -5.16 -5.89
N THR A 15 11.28 -5.26 -5.80
CA THR A 15 11.98 -6.12 -4.84
C THR A 15 12.39 -5.38 -3.58
N ASP A 16 12.37 -4.05 -3.56
CA ASP A 16 12.81 -3.25 -2.40
C ASP A 16 11.83 -2.12 -2.06
N PRO A 17 10.54 -2.44 -1.83
CA PRO A 17 9.54 -1.43 -1.57
C PRO A 17 9.75 -0.79 -0.18
N ILE A 18 9.51 0.52 -0.08
CA ILE A 18 9.60 1.24 1.19
C ILE A 18 8.70 0.63 2.27
N ARG A 19 9.31 0.16 3.36
CA ARG A 19 8.64 -0.29 4.57
C ARG A 19 8.91 0.71 5.67
N LEU A 20 7.86 1.14 6.35
CA LEU A 20 7.98 2.12 7.43
C LEU A 20 7.57 1.51 8.76
N GLU A 21 8.28 1.88 9.81
CA GLU A 21 7.91 1.75 11.20
C GLU A 21 7.54 3.11 11.79
N SER A 22 6.84 3.10 12.92
CA SER A 22 6.55 4.36 13.62
C SER A 22 7.84 4.99 14.12
N GLY A 23 8.07 6.25 13.75
CA GLY A 23 9.28 7.00 14.08
C GLY A 23 10.24 7.14 12.92
N ASP A 24 10.04 6.40 11.82
CA ASP A 24 10.92 6.49 10.66
C ASP A 24 10.80 7.86 9.99
N GLU A 25 11.95 8.43 9.61
CA GLU A 25 12.04 9.69 8.91
C GLU A 25 12.11 9.44 7.39
N VAL A 26 11.31 10.20 6.65
CA VAL A 26 11.24 10.13 5.20
C VAL A 26 11.25 11.52 4.59
N THR A 27 11.68 11.59 3.34
CA THR A 27 11.39 12.75 2.47
C THR A 27 10.22 12.41 1.57
N THR A 28 9.38 13.39 1.25
CA THR A 28 8.26 13.19 0.31
C THR A 28 8.52 13.96 -0.98
N GLY A 29 8.28 13.30 -2.10
CA GLY A 29 8.34 13.89 -3.44
C GLY A 29 6.96 14.31 -3.95
N HIS A 30 6.63 13.85 -5.15
CA HIS A 30 5.36 14.17 -5.82
C HIS A 30 4.17 13.45 -5.16
N HIS A 31 3.04 14.15 -5.06
CA HIS A 31 1.76 13.52 -4.75
C HIS A 31 1.31 12.66 -5.93
N ASP A 32 0.68 11.51 -5.65
CA ASP A 32 0.07 10.72 -6.72
C ASP A 32 -1.23 11.38 -7.18
N HIS A 33 -1.25 11.85 -8.43
CA HIS A 33 -2.44 12.47 -9.02
C HIS A 33 -3.50 11.42 -9.41
N ALA A 34 -3.11 10.17 -9.67
CA ALA A 34 -4.01 9.07 -9.98
C ALA A 34 -4.60 8.45 -8.71
N TRP A 35 -3.87 8.49 -7.59
CA TRP A 35 -4.27 7.94 -6.30
C TRP A 35 -4.25 8.99 -5.17
N PRO A 36 -5.30 9.83 -5.07
CA PRO A 36 -5.37 10.84 -4.01
C PRO A 36 -5.22 10.23 -2.61
N GLY A 37 -4.34 10.83 -1.81
CA GLY A 37 -4.01 10.35 -0.46
C GLY A 37 -2.74 9.50 -0.39
N TRP A 38 -2.16 9.13 -1.53
CA TRP A 38 -0.83 8.53 -1.60
C TRP A 38 0.23 9.58 -1.97
N VAL A 39 1.40 9.47 -1.37
CA VAL A 39 2.55 10.31 -1.65
C VAL A 39 3.79 9.46 -1.86
N TRP A 40 4.63 9.83 -2.82
CA TRP A 40 5.92 9.20 -3.00
C TRP A 40 6.84 9.59 -1.84
N ALA A 41 7.38 8.61 -1.13
CA ALA A 41 8.31 8.81 -0.04
C ALA A 41 9.61 8.06 -0.29
N THR A 42 10.71 8.59 0.26
CA THR A 42 12.03 7.94 0.26
C THR A 42 12.57 7.95 1.68
N ASP A 43 12.96 6.79 2.19
CA ASP A 43 13.54 6.64 3.54
C ASP A 43 15.03 7.02 3.58
N ILE A 44 15.63 6.96 4.77
CA ILE A 44 17.06 7.27 4.98
C ILE A 44 18.02 6.25 4.34
N HIS A 45 17.52 5.07 3.97
CA HIS A 45 18.27 3.99 3.33
C HIS A 45 18.22 4.07 1.79
N GLY A 46 17.37 4.96 1.26
CA GLY A 46 17.18 5.16 -0.17
C GLY A 46 16.09 4.28 -0.77
N ASN A 47 15.31 3.57 0.03
CA ASN A 47 14.13 2.84 -0.46
C ASN A 47 13.01 3.83 -0.69
N ASP A 48 12.25 3.62 -1.76
CA ASP A 48 11.17 4.51 -2.13
C ASP A 48 9.88 3.76 -2.48
N GLY A 49 8.80 4.53 -2.56
CA GLY A 49 7.49 4.00 -2.91
C GLY A 49 6.36 4.89 -2.42
N TYR A 50 5.15 4.49 -2.79
CA TYR A 50 3.94 5.19 -2.36
C TYR A 50 3.53 4.76 -0.96
N VAL A 51 3.32 5.75 -0.08
CA VAL A 51 2.79 5.55 1.27
C VAL A 51 1.55 6.41 1.51
N PRO A 52 0.66 6.02 2.44
CA PRO A 52 -0.50 6.84 2.79
C PRO A 52 -0.06 8.16 3.42
N GLN A 53 -0.44 9.29 2.85
CA GLN A 53 -0.07 10.60 3.38
C GLN A 53 -0.57 10.79 4.83
N GLU A 54 -1.71 10.17 5.19
CA GLU A 54 -2.29 10.26 6.53
C GLU A 54 -1.39 9.70 7.65
N ILE A 55 -0.48 8.77 7.33
CA ILE A 55 0.47 8.22 8.31
C ILE A 55 1.70 9.10 8.50
N LEU A 56 1.90 10.13 7.69
CA LEU A 56 3.03 11.04 7.80
C LEU A 56 2.69 12.28 8.64
N ALA A 57 3.69 12.82 9.34
CA ALA A 57 3.63 14.12 9.98
C ALA A 57 4.83 14.97 9.55
N ALA A 58 4.57 16.20 9.12
CA ALA A 58 5.62 17.12 8.70
C ALA A 58 6.47 17.57 9.90
N LEU A 59 7.78 17.66 9.67
CA LEU A 59 8.77 18.22 10.57
C LEU A 59 9.17 19.64 10.08
N GLU A 60 9.73 20.46 10.97
CA GLU A 60 10.09 21.87 10.66
C GLU A 60 11.17 22.00 9.57
N ASN A 61 11.96 20.96 9.33
CA ASN A 61 13.03 20.90 8.34
C ASN A 61 12.55 20.48 6.93
N GLY A 62 11.24 20.31 6.72
CA GLY A 62 10.68 19.84 5.44
C GLY A 62 10.75 18.32 5.24
N HIS A 63 11.19 17.57 6.26
CA HIS A 63 11.10 16.11 6.29
C HIS A 63 9.79 15.68 6.95
N PHE A 64 9.53 14.37 6.96
CA PHE A 64 8.33 13.79 7.54
C PHE A 64 8.71 12.64 8.46
N ILE A 65 7.90 12.42 9.48
CA ILE A 65 8.00 11.26 10.36
C ILE A 65 6.77 10.36 10.20
N ALA A 66 6.98 9.06 10.11
CA ALA A 66 5.93 8.06 10.10
C ALA A 66 5.32 7.92 11.50
N LYS A 67 4.04 8.25 11.63
CA LYS A 67 3.27 8.09 12.88
C LYS A 67 2.79 6.65 13.10
N ALA A 68 2.88 5.81 12.07
CA ALA A 68 2.42 4.43 12.09
C ALA A 68 3.23 3.60 11.08
N SER A 69 3.33 2.31 11.35
CA SER A 69 3.99 1.36 10.45
C SER A 69 3.21 1.20 9.13
N PHE A 70 3.92 1.09 8.02
CA PHE A 70 3.38 0.76 6.71
C PHE A 70 4.05 -0.48 6.12
N ASP A 71 3.22 -1.46 5.79
CA ASP A 71 3.63 -2.65 5.06
C ASP A 71 3.26 -2.47 3.59
N PRO A 72 4.24 -2.39 2.66
CA PRO A 72 3.98 -2.20 1.24
C PRO A 72 3.63 -3.51 0.52
N THR A 73 3.59 -4.66 1.22
CA THR A 73 3.39 -5.97 0.59
C THR A 73 2.15 -5.96 -0.29
N VAL A 74 2.33 -6.29 -1.57
CA VAL A 74 1.25 -6.51 -2.52
C VAL A 74 0.91 -7.99 -2.55
N LEU A 75 -0.38 -8.30 -2.59
CA LEU A 75 -0.84 -9.67 -2.72
C LEU A 75 -0.84 -10.10 -4.20
N THR A 76 -0.11 -11.17 -4.53
CA THR A 76 -0.19 -11.80 -5.85
C THR A 76 -1.55 -12.47 -6.02
N ILE A 77 -2.26 -12.07 -7.08
CA ILE A 77 -3.60 -12.57 -7.41
C ILE A 77 -3.66 -13.09 -8.83
N LYS A 78 -4.53 -14.08 -9.03
CA LYS A 78 -4.96 -14.56 -10.35
C LYS A 78 -6.43 -14.22 -10.57
N ARG A 79 -6.80 -13.96 -11.83
CA ARG A 79 -8.19 -13.75 -12.20
C ARG A 79 -9.05 -14.93 -11.71
N GLY A 80 -10.10 -14.61 -10.96
CA GLY A 80 -11.00 -15.59 -10.37
C GLY A 80 -10.69 -15.94 -8.91
N ASP A 81 -9.56 -15.51 -8.36
CA ASP A 81 -9.24 -15.72 -6.94
C ASP A 81 -10.30 -15.07 -6.04
N ARG A 82 -10.72 -15.81 -5.02
CA ARG A 82 -11.54 -15.28 -3.93
C ARG A 82 -10.63 -14.70 -2.86
N ILE A 83 -10.82 -13.43 -2.54
CA ILE A 83 -10.03 -12.74 -1.52
C ILE A 83 -10.94 -12.03 -0.51
N HIS A 84 -10.46 -11.93 0.72
CA HIS A 84 -11.18 -11.28 1.82
C HIS A 84 -10.51 -9.95 2.17
N SER A 85 -11.23 -8.85 2.01
CA SER A 85 -10.73 -7.54 2.43
C SER A 85 -10.85 -7.37 3.95
N ILE A 86 -9.72 -7.03 4.57
CA ILE A 86 -9.55 -6.84 6.01
C ILE A 86 -9.62 -5.35 6.35
N ARG A 87 -8.89 -4.51 5.60
CA ARG A 87 -8.92 -3.03 5.72
C ARG A 87 -8.77 -2.38 4.36
N GLN A 88 -9.04 -1.07 4.29
CA GLN A 88 -8.96 -0.28 3.07
C GLN A 88 -8.30 1.07 3.35
N ILE A 89 -7.45 1.53 2.43
CA ILE A 89 -6.83 2.87 2.44
C ILE A 89 -6.90 3.41 1.01
N HIS A 90 -7.53 4.58 0.81
CA HIS A 90 -7.56 5.31 -0.46
C HIS A 90 -7.76 4.42 -1.72
N GLY A 91 -8.74 3.51 -1.68
CA GLY A 91 -9.07 2.62 -2.82
C GLY A 91 -8.24 1.33 -2.92
N TRP A 92 -7.25 1.13 -2.05
CA TRP A 92 -6.50 -0.12 -1.92
C TRP A 92 -7.02 -0.95 -0.75
N HIS A 93 -7.06 -2.26 -0.92
CA HIS A 93 -7.56 -3.20 0.09
C HIS A 93 -6.43 -4.09 0.59
N TRP A 94 -6.22 -4.13 1.90
CA TRP A 94 -5.41 -5.17 2.51
C TRP A 94 -6.27 -6.43 2.56
N CYS A 95 -5.84 -7.45 1.82
CA CYS A 95 -6.62 -8.64 1.57
C CYS A 95 -5.89 -9.88 2.07
N ARG A 96 -6.66 -10.94 2.36
CA ARG A 96 -6.15 -12.29 2.58
C ARG A 96 -6.74 -13.23 1.53
N ASN A 97 -5.89 -14.04 0.88
CA ASN A 97 -6.34 -15.05 -0.08
C ASN A 97 -6.57 -16.43 0.59
N ALA A 98 -7.00 -17.42 -0.19
CA ALA A 98 -7.23 -18.79 0.29
C ALA A 98 -5.96 -19.53 0.77
N ARG A 99 -4.77 -19.04 0.38
CA ARG A 99 -3.46 -19.55 0.82
C ARG A 99 -3.00 -18.90 2.14
N ALA A 100 -3.86 -18.07 2.76
CA ALA A 100 -3.54 -17.28 3.95
C ALA A 100 -2.42 -16.24 3.75
N GLU A 101 -2.07 -15.92 2.50
CA GLU A 101 -1.17 -14.82 2.17
C GLU A 101 -1.93 -13.49 2.30
N GLU A 102 -1.24 -12.45 2.77
CA GLU A 102 -1.79 -11.11 2.93
C GLU A 102 -1.02 -10.08 2.14
N GLY A 103 -1.72 -9.04 1.69
CA GLY A 103 -1.12 -7.90 1.01
C GLY A 103 -2.17 -6.96 0.42
N TRP A 104 -1.70 -5.83 -0.10
CA TRP A 104 -2.51 -4.85 -0.79
C TRP A 104 -2.96 -5.34 -2.17
N VAL A 105 -4.20 -5.03 -2.51
CA VAL A 105 -4.76 -5.17 -3.86
C VAL A 105 -5.51 -3.90 -4.21
N ALA A 106 -5.23 -3.34 -5.38
CA ALA A 106 -5.93 -2.15 -5.85
C ALA A 106 -7.42 -2.47 -6.13
N GLY A 107 -8.32 -1.59 -5.70
CA GLY A 107 -9.76 -1.84 -5.76
C GLY A 107 -10.31 -2.06 -7.17
N TYR A 108 -9.68 -1.48 -8.21
CA TYR A 108 -10.09 -1.71 -9.60
C TYR A 108 -9.82 -3.14 -10.10
N LEU A 109 -8.97 -3.90 -9.40
CA LEU A 109 -8.74 -5.33 -9.66
C LEU A 109 -9.80 -6.22 -9.00
N LEU A 110 -10.71 -5.63 -8.22
CA LEU A 110 -11.72 -6.33 -7.44
C LEU A 110 -13.11 -6.11 -8.02
N ARG A 111 -13.92 -7.17 -7.98
CA ARG A 111 -15.37 -7.09 -8.21
C ARG A 111 -16.11 -7.83 -7.10
N PRO A 112 -17.37 -7.45 -6.79
CA PRO A 112 -18.21 -8.19 -5.86
C PRO A 112 -18.21 -9.70 -6.20
N ALA A 113 -18.09 -10.52 -5.16
CA ALA A 113 -18.05 -11.98 -5.29
C ALA A 113 -19.42 -12.59 -5.63
#